data_AF-A0A177DIV3-F1
#
_entry.id   AF-A0A177DIV3-F1
#
_cell.length_a   1.000
_cell.length_b   1.000
_cell.length_c   1.000
_cell.angle_alpha   90.00
_cell.angle_beta   90.00
_cell.angle_gamma   90.00
#
_symmetry.space_group_name_H-M   'P 1'
#
loop_
_entity.id
_entity.type
_entity.pdbx_description
1 polymer ?
#
loop_
_entity_poly.entity_id
_entity_poly.type
_entity_poly.pdbx_seq_one_letter_code
_entity_poly.pdbx_strand_id
1 'polypeptide(L)'
;MPASDPWLWTADDLHTNALYRNAGYSDAQIPDAMALHTNSADNSPSVRRTGTSEGVIITDKAGNKRRKITNLSTTPLRSVPSGSQVNSNAAASGPLRQAESNEEAYSDLLKWQNIAGGDQIVALPDEDELEDDDDSGPMDAGEEDTHTNEDQHDDVVEETNKRTKPSQDEIVRIINERIEFYTNAWVPNKGVPSKERVDPETVWNEAEAKGEREKLAQHYGTEHNYFSHRLNICCNEIMKEPGSNAKQVRQRCGNLEGTVDCMEHAAWLRDIYKLEPVHGGEEEHVLDDQSRLRQDTSTHRGEPTSEVIDLGSPSCSSDIENGNVLPFDNDTGTVAHTTEDQFDNRVRSSTRDSVIADSVELVEYAQLGPFEPDGAFPTRTPVNHGDGPESASIATVRRWRWEDLVEHLDRKRVVSKVIQELKSNDREMIRGRVQNIGKTSLIREMRACVNMLCKGETKLQGVLPRDMPKILTFTTLFLSWWFCCNYSKGTEASSRDLEELKDCMDDGTAETSTFYDYVYTIMGTTFSEQALQHPDQPSQAEIIEISDDD
;
A
#
# COMPACT_ATOMS: atom_id res chain seq x y z
N MET A 1 -14.97 34.09 -12.03
CA MET A 1 -15.03 32.89 -12.89
C MET A 1 -16.34 32.89 -13.66
N PRO A 2 -16.38 32.40 -14.92
CA PRO A 2 -17.61 32.42 -15.70
C PRO A 2 -18.57 31.33 -15.22
N ALA A 3 -19.82 31.71 -14.89
CA ALA A 3 -20.88 30.83 -14.42
C ALA A 3 -21.41 29.83 -15.48
N SER A 4 -20.77 29.78 -16.66
CA SER A 4 -21.26 29.08 -17.84
C SER A 4 -20.69 27.68 -18.04
N ASP A 5 -19.76 27.21 -17.19
CA ASP A 5 -19.18 25.87 -17.32
C ASP A 5 -19.14 25.12 -15.96
N PRO A 6 -20.13 24.23 -15.69
CA PRO A 6 -20.22 23.47 -14.44
C PRO A 6 -19.09 22.44 -14.26
N TRP A 7 -18.36 22.10 -15.31
CA TRP A 7 -17.31 21.07 -15.28
C TRP A 7 -15.98 21.58 -14.71
N LEU A 8 -15.86 22.89 -14.52
CA LEU A 8 -14.68 23.53 -13.93
C LEU A 8 -14.82 23.75 -12.42
N TRP A 9 -15.91 23.31 -11.80
CA TRP A 9 -16.15 23.51 -10.37
C TRP A 9 -15.57 22.34 -9.56
N THR A 10 -14.88 22.67 -8.48
CA THR A 10 -14.36 21.70 -7.53
C THR A 10 -15.42 21.36 -6.48
N ALA A 11 -15.25 20.24 -5.75
CA ALA A 11 -16.14 19.87 -4.66
C ALA A 11 -16.16 20.91 -3.51
N ASP A 12 -15.10 21.69 -3.39
CA ASP A 12 -15.00 22.80 -2.43
C ASP A 12 -15.81 24.04 -2.89
N ASP A 13 -15.94 24.25 -4.20
CA ASP A 13 -16.79 25.31 -4.77
C ASP A 13 -18.29 25.04 -4.56
N LEU A 14 -18.68 23.76 -4.41
CA LEU A 14 -20.04 23.33 -4.09
C LEU A 14 -20.39 23.52 -2.60
N HIS A 15 -19.39 23.48 -1.72
CA HIS A 15 -19.59 23.65 -0.27
C HIS A 15 -19.51 25.11 0.19
N THR A 16 -19.03 26.01 -0.67
CA THR A 16 -18.99 27.44 -0.35
C THR A 16 -20.28 28.13 -0.81
N ASN A 17 -20.78 29.06 0.01
CA ASN A 17 -21.95 29.91 -0.30
C ASN A 17 -21.78 30.78 -1.58
N ALA A 18 -20.64 30.65 -2.27
CA ALA A 18 -20.29 31.33 -3.50
C ALA A 18 -21.28 31.04 -4.64
N LEU A 19 -21.83 29.83 -4.74
CA LEU A 19 -22.82 29.49 -5.78
C LEU A 19 -24.13 30.25 -5.64
N TYR A 20 -24.65 30.37 -4.42
CA TYR A 20 -25.89 31.11 -4.17
C TYR A 20 -25.70 32.62 -4.39
N ARG A 21 -24.54 33.17 -3.99
CA ARG A 21 -24.18 34.56 -4.23
C ARG A 21 -24.02 34.88 -5.72
N ASN A 22 -23.36 33.99 -6.48
CA ASN A 22 -23.20 34.14 -7.93
C ASN A 22 -24.52 33.97 -8.69
N ALA A 23 -25.46 33.21 -8.16
CA ALA A 23 -26.83 33.10 -8.67
C ALA A 23 -27.75 34.26 -8.24
N GLY A 24 -27.24 35.26 -7.50
CA GLY A 24 -27.98 36.47 -7.12
C GLY A 24 -28.85 36.34 -5.88
N TYR A 25 -28.71 35.26 -5.10
CA TYR A 25 -29.39 35.13 -3.81
C TYR A 25 -28.67 35.93 -2.74
N SER A 26 -29.44 36.65 -1.93
CA SER A 26 -28.91 37.36 -0.76
C SER A 26 -28.54 36.39 0.36
N ASP A 27 -27.60 36.76 1.22
CA ASP A 27 -27.12 35.91 2.33
C ASP A 27 -28.24 35.43 3.27
N ALA A 28 -29.35 36.17 3.36
CA ALA A 28 -30.53 35.79 4.14
C ALA A 28 -31.37 34.67 3.50
N GLN A 29 -31.14 34.36 2.22
CA GLN A 29 -31.85 33.32 1.46
C GLN A 29 -31.03 32.04 1.31
N ILE A 30 -29.77 32.04 1.77
CA ILE A 30 -28.89 30.88 1.74
C ILE A 30 -29.31 29.97 2.91
N PRO A 31 -29.72 28.71 2.66
CA PRO A 31 -30.07 27.78 3.73
C PRO A 31 -28.87 27.58 4.66
N ASP A 32 -29.10 27.68 5.98
CA ASP A 32 -28.07 27.40 6.97
C ASP A 32 -27.60 25.94 6.81
N ALA A 33 -26.31 25.74 6.51
CA ALA A 33 -25.71 24.43 6.26
C ALA A 33 -25.94 23.45 7.43
N MET A 34 -26.12 23.97 8.65
CA MET A 34 -26.41 23.18 9.85
C MET A 34 -27.85 22.65 9.90
N ALA A 35 -28.80 23.26 9.18
CA ALA A 35 -30.21 22.85 9.19
C ALA A 35 -30.48 21.59 8.35
N LEU A 36 -29.57 21.21 7.46
CA LEU A 36 -29.70 20.02 6.60
C LEU A 36 -29.25 18.72 7.29
N HIS A 37 -28.53 18.79 8.41
CA HIS A 37 -27.98 17.61 9.09
C HIS A 37 -28.84 17.07 10.24
N THR A 38 -29.93 17.72 10.63
CA THR A 38 -30.64 17.40 11.88
C THR A 38 -31.89 16.50 11.76
N ASN A 39 -32.24 15.99 10.57
CA ASN A 39 -33.52 15.27 10.38
C ASN A 39 -33.43 13.77 10.04
N SER A 40 -32.31 13.08 10.30
CA SER A 40 -32.17 11.66 9.89
C SER A 40 -31.77 10.65 10.97
N ALA A 41 -32.00 10.92 12.25
CA ALA A 41 -31.72 9.93 13.29
C ALA A 41 -32.71 10.01 14.47
N ASP A 42 -33.90 9.43 14.29
CA ASP A 42 -34.71 8.98 15.43
C ASP A 42 -35.60 7.82 14.99
N ASN A 43 -35.14 6.59 15.29
CA ASN A 43 -35.97 5.44 15.71
C ASN A 43 -35.14 4.15 15.78
N SER A 44 -34.63 3.79 16.96
CA SER A 44 -34.61 2.39 17.45
C SER A 44 -34.26 2.30 18.95
N PRO A 45 -34.88 1.37 19.70
CA PRO A 45 -34.89 1.39 21.16
C PRO A 45 -33.66 0.73 21.81
N SER A 46 -33.20 1.37 22.88
CA SER A 46 -32.12 0.94 23.77
C SER A 46 -32.50 -0.27 24.63
N VAL A 47 -31.73 -1.36 24.51
CA VAL A 47 -31.69 -2.45 25.51
C VAL A 47 -30.48 -2.21 26.41
N ARG A 48 -30.75 -1.84 27.67
CA ARG A 48 -29.73 -1.72 28.73
C ARG A 48 -29.35 -3.11 29.24
N ARG A 49 -28.05 -3.45 29.20
CA ARG A 49 -27.42 -4.43 30.09
C ARG A 49 -26.24 -3.79 30.79
N THR A 50 -26.40 -3.57 32.08
CA THR A 50 -25.33 -3.25 33.03
C THR A 50 -24.69 -4.57 33.49
N GLY A 51 -23.39 -4.73 33.29
CA GLY A 51 -22.60 -5.84 33.81
C GLY A 51 -21.23 -5.34 34.24
N THR A 52 -21.10 -5.02 35.53
CA THR A 52 -19.86 -4.82 36.27
C THR A 52 -19.11 -6.16 36.37
N SER A 53 -17.86 -6.23 35.94
CA SER A 53 -16.98 -7.38 36.22
C SER A 53 -15.93 -7.01 37.27
N GLU A 54 -16.18 -7.41 38.50
CA GLU A 54 -15.16 -7.52 39.55
C GLU A 54 -14.28 -8.75 39.25
N GLY A 55 -12.97 -8.58 39.41
CA GLY A 55 -11.98 -9.63 39.22
C GLY A 55 -11.99 -10.65 40.36
N VAL A 56 -12.11 -11.93 40.01
CA VAL A 56 -11.97 -13.05 40.94
C VAL A 56 -10.61 -13.71 40.75
N ILE A 57 -9.79 -13.68 41.80
CA ILE A 57 -8.56 -14.46 41.94
C ILE A 57 -8.96 -15.84 42.50
N ILE A 58 -8.69 -16.91 41.74
CA ILE A 58 -8.86 -18.30 42.22
C ILE A 58 -7.48 -18.88 42.52
N THR A 59 -7.24 -19.17 43.79
CA THR A 59 -6.11 -19.96 44.31
C THR A 59 -6.56 -21.40 44.57
N ASP A 60 -5.75 -22.38 44.18
CA ASP A 60 -5.98 -23.79 44.52
C ASP A 60 -5.69 -24.10 46.00
N LYS A 61 -6.23 -25.24 46.47
CA LYS A 61 -6.17 -25.70 47.86
C LYS A 61 -4.85 -26.38 48.25
N ALA A 62 -3.79 -26.31 47.43
CA ALA A 62 -2.51 -26.96 47.71
C ALA A 62 -1.34 -25.98 47.92
N GLY A 63 -1.55 -24.66 47.79
CA GLY A 63 -0.59 -23.66 48.28
C GLY A 63 0.82 -23.75 47.70
N ASN A 64 1.01 -24.31 46.51
CA ASN A 64 2.33 -24.54 45.92
C ASN A 64 2.62 -23.59 44.75
N LYS A 65 3.38 -22.52 45.03
CA LYS A 65 4.03 -21.71 44.00
C LYS A 65 5.35 -22.38 43.58
N ARG A 66 5.39 -22.98 42.38
CA ARG A 66 6.66 -23.41 41.74
C ARG A 66 6.68 -22.99 40.27
N ARG A 67 7.48 -21.97 39.96
CA ARG A 67 8.09 -21.81 38.63
C ARG A 67 9.59 -22.05 38.77
N LYS A 68 10.04 -23.15 38.18
CA LYS A 68 11.43 -23.54 38.01
C LYS A 68 11.96 -22.79 36.79
N ILE A 69 12.83 -21.81 37.01
CA ILE A 69 13.54 -21.06 35.95
C ILE A 69 14.92 -21.69 35.83
N THR A 70 15.20 -22.31 34.69
CA THR A 70 16.54 -22.80 34.33
C THR A 70 17.31 -21.64 33.72
N ASN A 71 18.28 -21.10 34.47
CA ASN A 71 19.21 -20.08 33.97
C ASN A 71 20.27 -20.75 33.09
N LEU A 72 20.25 -20.49 31.78
CA LEU A 72 21.42 -20.67 30.93
C LEU A 72 22.18 -19.34 30.90
N SER A 73 23.20 -19.27 31.75
CA SER A 73 24.25 -18.25 31.74
C SER A 73 25.28 -18.65 30.69
N THR A 74 25.41 -17.88 29.61
CA THR A 74 26.54 -17.97 28.69
C THR A 74 27.36 -16.69 28.79
N THR A 75 28.47 -16.82 29.51
CA THR A 75 29.62 -15.92 29.57
C THR A 75 30.25 -15.75 28.17
N PRO A 76 30.50 -14.51 27.70
CA PRO A 76 31.44 -14.30 26.60
C PRO A 76 32.86 -14.19 27.16
N LEU A 77 33.75 -15.01 26.61
CA LEU A 77 35.18 -15.04 26.89
C LEU A 77 35.87 -13.76 26.41
N ARG A 78 36.77 -13.29 27.27
CA ARG A 78 37.70 -12.18 27.08
C ARG A 78 38.92 -12.68 26.30
N SER A 79 39.25 -12.04 25.18
CA SER A 79 40.58 -12.16 24.57
C SER A 79 41.01 -10.84 23.93
N VAL A 80 42.06 -10.25 24.50
CA VAL A 80 42.91 -9.14 24.02
C VAL A 80 44.30 -9.42 24.61
N PRO A 81 45.46 -9.00 24.04
CA PRO A 81 45.78 -8.42 22.73
C PRO A 81 46.89 -9.18 21.99
N SER A 82 47.10 -8.87 20.70
CA SER A 82 48.45 -8.83 20.12
C SER A 82 48.48 -7.86 18.95
N GLY A 83 49.23 -6.78 19.12
CA GLY A 83 49.59 -5.87 18.06
C GLY A 83 50.83 -6.33 17.30
N SER A 84 50.92 -5.92 16.04
CA SER A 84 52.17 -5.55 15.37
C SER A 84 51.84 -4.77 14.11
N GLN A 85 52.21 -3.48 14.11
CA GLN A 85 52.43 -2.69 12.90
C GLN A 85 53.67 -3.22 12.17
N VAL A 86 53.66 -3.27 10.83
CA VAL A 86 54.73 -2.76 9.95
C VAL A 86 54.13 -2.39 8.58
N ASN A 87 54.52 -1.21 8.08
CA ASN A 87 54.26 -0.62 6.76
C ASN A 87 54.78 -1.44 5.56
N SER A 88 54.18 -1.20 4.38
CA SER A 88 54.81 -0.73 3.12
C SER A 88 54.41 -1.48 1.84
N ASN A 89 53.77 -0.75 0.93
CA ASN A 89 53.95 -0.64 -0.53
C ASN A 89 54.08 -1.85 -1.48
N ALA A 90 53.38 -1.66 -2.62
CA ALA A 90 53.76 -1.95 -4.02
C ALA A 90 53.11 -3.16 -4.73
N ALA A 91 52.25 -2.78 -5.69
CA ALA A 91 51.97 -3.34 -7.02
C ALA A 91 52.56 -4.70 -7.42
N ALA A 92 51.68 -5.60 -7.89
CA ALA A 92 51.94 -6.44 -9.07
C ALA A 92 50.64 -7.06 -9.60
N SER A 93 50.41 -6.87 -10.90
CA SER A 93 49.37 -7.44 -11.74
C SER A 93 49.46 -8.97 -11.84
N GLY A 94 48.32 -9.67 -11.93
CA GLY A 94 48.26 -11.10 -12.27
C GLY A 94 46.82 -11.60 -12.47
N PRO A 95 46.55 -12.56 -13.38
CA PRO A 95 45.38 -12.54 -14.25
C PRO A 95 44.14 -13.34 -13.76
N LEU A 96 43.00 -12.92 -14.31
CA LEU A 96 41.66 -13.50 -14.24
C LEU A 96 41.65 -15.03 -14.40
N ARG A 97 41.10 -15.73 -13.41
CA ARG A 97 40.56 -17.09 -13.56
C ARG A 97 39.14 -16.99 -14.08
N GLN A 98 38.90 -17.52 -15.28
CA GLN A 98 37.56 -17.83 -15.79
C GLN A 98 36.90 -18.83 -14.85
N ALA A 99 35.78 -18.42 -14.24
CA ALA A 99 34.82 -19.35 -13.66
C ALA A 99 33.91 -19.81 -14.80
N GLU A 100 34.01 -21.09 -15.15
CA GLU A 100 33.08 -21.75 -16.08
C GLU A 100 31.67 -21.70 -15.47
N SER A 101 30.73 -21.08 -16.19
CA SER A 101 29.33 -21.00 -15.82
C SER A 101 28.69 -22.39 -15.93
N ASN A 102 28.13 -22.85 -14.82
CA ASN A 102 27.36 -24.09 -14.75
C ASN A 102 25.93 -23.83 -15.28
N GLU A 103 25.82 -23.46 -16.56
CA GLU A 103 24.55 -23.10 -17.24
C GLU A 103 23.74 -24.32 -17.71
N GLU A 104 24.36 -25.50 -17.86
CA GLU A 104 23.68 -26.69 -18.39
C GLU A 104 22.80 -27.42 -17.36
N ALA A 105 22.95 -27.15 -16.05
CA ALA A 105 22.16 -27.79 -15.00
C ALA A 105 20.71 -27.25 -14.85
N TYR A 106 20.32 -26.25 -15.66
CA TYR A 106 19.05 -25.53 -15.50
C TYR A 106 18.11 -25.65 -16.71
N SER A 107 18.47 -26.46 -17.72
CA SER A 107 17.62 -26.74 -18.89
C SER A 107 16.23 -27.30 -18.51
N ASP A 108 16.12 -28.04 -17.40
CA ASP A 108 14.89 -28.74 -17.02
C ASP A 108 13.79 -27.84 -16.41
N LEU A 109 14.11 -26.62 -15.99
CA LEU A 109 13.12 -25.64 -15.49
C LEU A 109 12.53 -24.78 -16.63
N LEU A 110 13.20 -24.72 -17.77
CA LEU A 110 12.74 -23.98 -18.96
C LEU A 110 11.70 -24.75 -19.79
N LYS A 111 11.38 -26.00 -19.42
CA LYS A 111 10.39 -26.83 -20.13
C LYS A 111 8.98 -26.21 -20.22
N TRP A 112 8.62 -25.35 -19.27
CA TRP A 112 7.32 -24.69 -19.24
C TRP A 112 7.17 -23.54 -20.25
N GLN A 113 8.28 -23.03 -20.81
CA GLN A 113 8.22 -21.97 -21.82
C GLN A 113 7.81 -22.48 -23.22
N ASN A 114 7.81 -23.80 -23.45
CA ASN A 114 7.62 -24.40 -24.78
C ASN A 114 6.41 -25.34 -24.91
N ILE A 115 5.49 -25.38 -23.93
CA ILE A 115 4.25 -26.17 -24.05
C ILE A 115 3.15 -25.26 -24.60
N ALA A 116 3.31 -24.83 -25.85
CA ALA A 116 2.25 -24.25 -26.65
C ALA A 116 2.10 -25.09 -27.92
N GLY A 117 1.15 -26.02 -27.92
CA GLY A 117 0.72 -26.77 -29.09
C GLY A 117 1.11 -28.26 -29.08
N GLY A 118 0.35 -29.06 -28.33
CA GLY A 118 0.47 -30.51 -28.39
C GLY A 118 -0.53 -31.19 -27.46
N ASP A 119 -1.76 -31.38 -27.96
CA ASP A 119 -2.81 -32.14 -27.30
C ASP A 119 -2.36 -33.61 -27.15
N GLN A 120 -1.88 -33.98 -25.97
CA GLN A 120 -1.54 -35.35 -25.63
C GLN A 120 -2.28 -35.72 -24.35
N ILE A 121 -3.45 -36.33 -24.53
CA ILE A 121 -4.29 -36.90 -23.48
C ILE A 121 -3.50 -38.02 -22.79
N VAL A 122 -2.97 -37.75 -21.60
CA VAL A 122 -2.42 -38.77 -20.71
C VAL A 122 -3.55 -39.22 -19.80
N ALA A 123 -3.98 -40.47 -19.97
CA ALA A 123 -4.93 -41.13 -19.08
C ALA A 123 -4.28 -41.32 -17.69
N LEU A 124 -4.77 -40.60 -16.70
CA LEU A 124 -4.44 -40.82 -15.30
C LEU A 124 -5.18 -42.07 -14.79
N PRO A 125 -4.52 -42.96 -14.02
CA PRO A 125 -5.21 -44.04 -13.34
C PRO A 125 -6.02 -43.48 -12.16
N ASP A 126 -7.25 -43.97 -12.01
CA ASP A 126 -8.10 -43.75 -10.83
C ASP A 126 -7.35 -44.21 -9.58
N GLU A 127 -7.08 -43.28 -8.65
CA GLU A 127 -6.68 -43.61 -7.28
C GLU A 127 -7.87 -43.40 -6.34
N ASP A 128 -8.31 -44.55 -5.84
CA ASP A 128 -9.34 -44.79 -4.87
C ASP A 128 -9.13 -44.04 -3.53
N GLU A 129 -10.24 -43.54 -2.99
CA GLU A 129 -10.70 -43.76 -1.61
C GLU A 129 -9.62 -43.68 -0.49
N LEU A 130 -9.47 -42.49 0.10
CA LEU A 130 -9.02 -42.36 1.48
C LEU A 130 -10.17 -41.77 2.31
N GLU A 131 -10.97 -42.70 2.85
CA GLU A 131 -11.78 -42.51 4.05
C GLU A 131 -10.88 -42.29 5.29
N ASP A 132 -11.53 -41.89 6.38
CA ASP A 132 -11.06 -41.82 7.77
C ASP A 132 -10.21 -40.61 8.16
N ASP A 133 -10.38 -39.98 9.31
CA ASP A 133 -11.36 -40.04 10.40
C ASP A 133 -10.93 -38.88 11.30
N ASP A 134 -11.83 -37.98 11.69
CA ASP A 134 -11.59 -37.09 12.84
C ASP A 134 -12.93 -36.65 13.44
N ASP A 135 -13.70 -37.65 13.90
CA ASP A 135 -14.80 -37.48 14.84
C ASP A 135 -14.25 -37.28 16.26
N SER A 136 -14.11 -36.02 16.67
CA SER A 136 -13.75 -35.64 18.03
C SER A 136 -14.99 -35.36 18.88
N GLY A 137 -15.71 -36.42 19.25
CA GLY A 137 -16.74 -36.38 20.30
C GLY A 137 -16.14 -36.38 21.72
N PRO A 138 -16.64 -35.58 22.67
CA PRO A 138 -16.16 -35.57 24.05
C PRO A 138 -16.81 -36.71 24.86
N MET A 139 -16.02 -37.71 25.26
CA MET A 139 -16.46 -38.78 26.17
C MET A 139 -16.37 -38.35 27.63
N ASP A 140 -17.53 -38.44 28.27
CA ASP A 140 -17.88 -38.22 29.65
C ASP A 140 -17.29 -39.29 30.58
N ALA A 141 -17.13 -38.92 31.85
CA ALA A 141 -16.52 -39.69 32.90
C ALA A 141 -17.41 -40.87 33.37
N GLY A 142 -16.83 -42.07 33.41
CA GLY A 142 -17.44 -43.24 34.03
C GLY A 142 -16.37 -44.21 34.51
N GLU A 143 -16.21 -44.28 35.83
CA GLU A 143 -15.35 -45.19 36.56
C GLU A 143 -15.71 -46.66 36.29
N GLU A 144 -14.71 -47.53 36.08
CA GLU A 144 -14.76 -48.88 36.67
C GLU A 144 -13.36 -49.52 36.76
N ASP A 145 -13.05 -49.96 37.98
CA ASP A 145 -11.95 -50.82 38.36
C ASP A 145 -11.89 -52.10 37.52
N THR A 146 -10.71 -52.43 36.98
CA THR A 146 -10.24 -53.82 36.98
C THR A 146 -8.71 -53.88 36.91
N HIS A 147 -8.12 -54.42 37.97
CA HIS A 147 -6.80 -55.03 37.96
C HIS A 147 -6.67 -56.05 36.81
N THR A 148 -5.47 -56.25 36.26
CA THR A 148 -4.70 -57.54 36.20
C THR A 148 -3.70 -57.59 35.01
N ASN A 149 -2.48 -58.08 35.29
CA ASN A 149 -1.36 -58.53 34.42
C ASN A 149 -0.45 -57.45 33.81
N GLU A 150 0.78 -57.23 34.32
CA GLU A 150 1.99 -58.08 34.27
C GLU A 150 2.52 -58.36 32.86
N ASP A 151 3.68 -57.74 32.59
CA ASP A 151 4.82 -58.23 31.80
C ASP A 151 4.54 -58.85 30.43
N GLN A 152 4.67 -58.00 29.40
CA GLN A 152 5.32 -58.42 28.16
C GLN A 152 6.12 -57.27 27.54
N HIS A 153 7.43 -57.42 27.65
CA HIS A 153 8.43 -56.80 26.81
C HIS A 153 8.03 -56.91 25.33
N ASP A 154 7.75 -55.79 24.68
CA ASP A 154 8.09 -55.63 23.28
C ASP A 154 8.81 -54.28 23.14
N ASP A 155 10.12 -54.37 22.88
CA ASP A 155 10.95 -53.29 22.39
C ASP A 155 10.34 -52.80 21.07
N VAL A 156 9.38 -51.88 21.17
CA VAL A 156 9.01 -51.01 20.06
C VAL A 156 10.22 -50.14 19.82
N VAL A 157 11.07 -50.60 18.89
CA VAL A 157 12.16 -49.82 18.33
C VAL A 157 11.53 -48.50 17.88
N GLU A 158 11.72 -47.44 18.66
CA GLU A 158 11.50 -46.08 18.22
C GLU A 158 12.42 -45.92 17.01
N GLU A 159 11.88 -46.18 15.81
CA GLU A 159 12.42 -45.70 14.55
C GLU A 159 12.41 -44.19 14.68
N THR A 160 13.50 -43.69 15.25
CA THR A 160 13.87 -42.29 15.27
C THR A 160 13.82 -41.86 13.81
N ASN A 161 12.69 -41.29 13.42
CA ASN A 161 12.38 -40.81 12.08
C ASN A 161 13.45 -39.79 11.74
N LYS A 162 14.57 -40.27 11.18
CA LYS A 162 15.70 -39.46 10.77
C LYS A 162 15.14 -38.58 9.68
N ARG A 163 14.85 -37.32 10.04
CA ARG A 163 14.36 -36.28 9.14
C ARG A 163 15.39 -36.13 8.03
N THR A 164 15.21 -36.87 6.95
CA THR A 164 16.02 -36.76 5.75
C THR A 164 15.67 -35.44 5.10
N LYS A 165 16.70 -34.66 4.79
CA LYS A 165 16.54 -33.47 3.98
C LYS A 165 16.05 -33.92 2.60
N PRO A 166 15.02 -33.27 2.03
CA PRO A 166 14.51 -33.64 0.71
C PRO A 166 15.62 -33.45 -0.33
N SER A 167 15.66 -34.32 -1.33
CA SER A 167 16.61 -34.18 -2.44
C SER A 167 16.26 -32.98 -3.31
N GLN A 168 17.22 -32.50 -4.10
CA GLN A 168 16.98 -31.37 -5.02
C GLN A 168 15.83 -31.67 -6.00
N ASP A 169 15.80 -32.87 -6.57
CA ASP A 169 14.75 -33.29 -7.50
C ASP A 169 13.38 -33.39 -6.81
N GLU A 170 13.36 -33.82 -5.55
CA GLU A 170 12.14 -33.85 -4.75
C GLU A 170 11.62 -32.44 -4.48
N ILE A 171 12.50 -31.47 -4.21
CA ILE A 171 12.13 -30.06 -4.04
C ILE A 171 11.54 -29.51 -5.35
N VAL A 172 12.20 -29.75 -6.49
CA VAL A 172 11.70 -29.33 -7.82
C VAL A 172 10.34 -29.95 -8.11
N ARG A 173 10.16 -31.23 -7.79
CA ARG A 173 8.86 -31.91 -7.95
C ARG A 173 7.79 -31.26 -7.11
N ILE A 174 8.05 -30.98 -5.83
CA ILE A 174 7.10 -30.31 -4.92
C ILE A 174 6.75 -28.91 -5.42
N ILE A 175 7.72 -28.14 -5.91
CA ILE A 175 7.48 -26.80 -6.46
C ILE A 175 6.55 -26.89 -7.67
N ASN A 176 6.86 -27.75 -8.65
CA ASN A 176 6.04 -27.92 -9.85
C ASN A 176 4.62 -28.42 -9.51
N GLU A 177 4.50 -29.41 -8.61
CA GLU A 177 3.22 -29.92 -8.10
C GLU A 177 2.37 -28.79 -7.51
N ARG A 178 2.97 -27.87 -6.74
CA ARG A 178 2.25 -26.75 -6.14
C ARG A 178 1.88 -25.67 -7.14
N ILE A 179 2.74 -25.36 -8.11
CA ILE A 179 2.41 -24.42 -9.19
C ILE A 179 1.22 -24.96 -10.00
N GLU A 180 1.27 -26.23 -10.40
CA GLU A 180 0.19 -26.91 -11.11
C GLU A 180 -1.12 -26.90 -10.30
N PHE A 181 -1.05 -27.19 -9.00
CA PHE A 181 -2.20 -27.10 -8.11
C PHE A 181 -2.82 -25.69 -8.13
N TYR A 182 -2.02 -24.62 -8.06
CA TYR A 182 -2.52 -23.25 -8.08
C TYR A 182 -3.10 -22.85 -9.43
N THR A 183 -2.41 -23.17 -10.53
CA THR A 183 -2.91 -22.92 -11.89
C THR A 183 -4.24 -23.64 -12.14
N ASN A 184 -4.37 -24.91 -11.73
CA ASN A 184 -5.61 -25.67 -11.90
C ASN A 184 -6.76 -25.18 -10.98
N ALA A 185 -6.43 -24.64 -9.81
CA ALA A 185 -7.40 -24.08 -8.88
C ALA A 185 -7.80 -22.63 -9.20
N TRP A 186 -7.15 -22.02 -10.19
CA TRP A 186 -7.43 -20.66 -10.63
C TRP A 186 -8.66 -20.63 -11.53
N VAL A 187 -9.54 -19.66 -11.29
CA VAL A 187 -10.76 -19.43 -12.09
C VAL A 187 -10.92 -17.93 -12.27
N PRO A 188 -11.28 -17.44 -13.47
CA PRO A 188 -11.59 -16.03 -13.66
C PRO A 188 -12.66 -15.55 -12.68
N ASN A 189 -12.46 -14.35 -12.12
CA ASN A 189 -13.37 -13.74 -11.14
C ASN A 189 -13.54 -14.53 -9.81
N LYS A 190 -12.61 -15.42 -9.46
CA LYS A 190 -12.63 -16.11 -8.16
C LYS A 190 -12.65 -15.12 -7.00
N GLY A 191 -13.65 -15.22 -6.14
CA GLY A 191 -13.82 -14.35 -4.97
C GLY A 191 -14.47 -12.98 -5.26
N VAL A 192 -14.72 -12.64 -6.53
CA VAL A 192 -15.35 -11.35 -6.90
C VAL A 192 -16.88 -11.46 -6.75
N PRO A 193 -17.54 -10.53 -6.03
CA PRO A 193 -19.00 -10.49 -5.92
C PRO A 193 -19.67 -10.48 -7.30
N SER A 194 -20.83 -11.13 -7.43
CA SER A 194 -21.49 -11.32 -8.74
C SER A 194 -21.75 -10.03 -9.52
N LYS A 195 -21.86 -8.88 -8.86
CA LYS A 195 -22.09 -7.56 -9.48
C LYS A 195 -20.83 -6.92 -10.05
N GLU A 196 -19.66 -7.37 -9.61
CA GLU A 196 -18.34 -6.83 -10.00
C GLU A 196 -17.59 -7.81 -10.91
N ARG A 197 -18.21 -8.95 -11.26
CA ARG A 197 -17.59 -9.92 -12.15
C ARG A 197 -17.37 -9.29 -13.51
N VAL A 198 -16.14 -9.40 -13.97
CA VAL A 198 -15.74 -8.93 -15.29
C VAL A 198 -16.29 -9.91 -16.32
N ASP A 199 -17.23 -9.45 -17.14
CA ASP A 199 -17.72 -10.20 -18.29
C ASP A 199 -16.77 -9.99 -19.49
N PRO A 200 -16.16 -11.06 -20.05
CA PRO A 200 -15.19 -10.94 -21.14
C PRO A 200 -15.66 -10.13 -22.34
N GLU A 201 -16.94 -10.28 -22.72
CA GLU A 201 -17.50 -9.56 -23.87
C GLU A 201 -17.58 -8.06 -23.58
N THR A 202 -18.05 -7.65 -22.40
CA THR A 202 -18.08 -6.23 -22.03
C THR A 202 -16.69 -5.57 -22.03
N VAL A 203 -15.67 -6.19 -21.43
CA VAL A 203 -14.33 -5.58 -21.41
C VAL A 203 -13.68 -5.55 -22.79
N TRP A 204 -13.92 -6.56 -23.61
CA TRP A 204 -13.44 -6.58 -24.99
C TRP A 204 -14.09 -5.46 -25.81
N ASN A 205 -15.42 -5.36 -25.77
CA ASN A 205 -16.18 -4.34 -26.50
C ASN A 205 -15.83 -2.92 -26.04
N GLU A 206 -15.61 -2.71 -24.74
CA GLU A 206 -15.21 -1.41 -24.21
C GLU A 206 -13.80 -1.01 -24.70
N ALA A 207 -12.85 -1.94 -24.70
CA ALA A 207 -11.50 -1.69 -25.20
C ALA A 207 -11.48 -1.43 -26.71
N GLU A 208 -12.29 -2.16 -27.48
CA GLU A 208 -12.45 -1.97 -28.93
C GLU A 208 -13.11 -0.62 -29.24
N ALA A 209 -14.17 -0.25 -28.52
CA ALA A 209 -14.84 1.05 -28.67
C ALA A 209 -13.90 2.24 -28.39
N LYS A 210 -12.91 2.06 -27.52
CA LYS A 210 -11.87 3.05 -27.23
C LYS A 210 -10.67 2.97 -28.18
N GLY A 211 -10.56 1.95 -29.02
CA GLY A 211 -9.40 1.69 -29.86
C GLY A 211 -8.12 1.36 -29.07
N GLU A 212 -8.25 0.89 -27.82
CA GLU A 212 -7.13 0.60 -26.93
C GLU A 212 -6.79 -0.90 -26.82
N ARG A 213 -7.50 -1.77 -27.56
CA ARG A 213 -7.39 -3.23 -27.47
C ARG A 213 -5.95 -3.74 -27.59
N GLU A 214 -5.22 -3.33 -28.63
CA GLU A 214 -3.84 -3.78 -28.88
C GLU A 214 -2.88 -3.33 -27.76
N LYS A 215 -3.05 -2.08 -27.29
CA LYS A 215 -2.26 -1.51 -26.19
C LYS A 215 -2.50 -2.27 -24.88
N LEU A 216 -3.76 -2.61 -24.58
CA LEU A 216 -4.11 -3.42 -23.41
C LEU A 216 -3.59 -4.85 -23.52
N ALA A 217 -3.70 -5.48 -24.70
CA ALA A 217 -3.11 -6.80 -24.95
C ALA A 217 -1.58 -6.79 -24.73
N GLN A 218 -0.88 -5.75 -25.20
CA GLN A 218 0.55 -5.58 -24.97
C GLN A 218 0.87 -5.33 -23.49
N HIS A 219 0.07 -4.51 -22.80
CA HIS A 219 0.22 -4.22 -21.38
C HIS A 219 0.14 -5.51 -20.55
N TYR A 220 -0.94 -6.28 -20.69
CA TYR A 220 -1.11 -7.55 -19.96
C TYR A 220 -0.12 -8.63 -20.40
N GLY A 221 0.37 -8.59 -21.65
CA GLY A 221 1.51 -9.40 -22.08
C GLY A 221 2.80 -9.08 -21.31
N THR A 222 3.06 -7.80 -21.04
CA THR A 222 4.21 -7.35 -20.25
C THR A 222 4.06 -7.73 -18.78
N GLU A 223 2.86 -7.57 -18.21
CA GLU A 223 2.57 -7.99 -16.83
C GLU A 223 2.71 -9.51 -16.64
N HIS A 224 2.20 -10.31 -17.58
CA HIS A 224 2.39 -11.76 -17.57
C HIS A 224 3.88 -12.14 -17.54
N ASN A 225 4.70 -11.51 -18.38
CA ASN A 225 6.14 -11.76 -18.41
C ASN A 225 6.83 -11.35 -17.09
N TYR A 226 6.39 -10.23 -16.49
CA TYR A 226 6.87 -9.80 -15.17
C TYR A 226 6.56 -10.84 -14.09
N PHE A 227 5.31 -11.32 -14.00
CA PHE A 227 4.93 -12.32 -12.99
C PHE A 227 5.58 -13.68 -13.23
N SER A 228 5.77 -14.08 -14.49
CA SER A 228 6.54 -15.29 -14.84
C SER A 228 7.99 -15.20 -14.37
N HIS A 229 8.66 -14.06 -14.59
CA HIS A 229 10.02 -13.83 -14.08
C HIS A 229 10.08 -13.84 -12.54
N ARG A 230 9.11 -13.19 -11.89
CA ARG A 230 8.99 -13.19 -10.43
C ARG A 230 8.78 -14.60 -9.87
N LEU A 231 7.94 -15.40 -10.51
CA LEU A 231 7.70 -16.80 -10.14
C LEU A 231 9.01 -17.61 -10.17
N ASN A 232 9.81 -17.42 -11.23
CA ASN A 232 11.13 -18.05 -11.34
C ASN A 232 12.09 -17.62 -10.22
N ILE A 233 12.10 -16.33 -9.84
CA ILE A 233 12.90 -15.85 -8.70
C ILE A 233 12.47 -16.54 -7.41
N CYS A 234 11.16 -16.60 -7.12
CA CYS A 234 10.65 -17.26 -5.92
C CYS A 234 10.98 -18.76 -5.90
N CYS A 235 10.88 -19.45 -7.04
CA CYS A 235 11.30 -20.85 -7.15
C CYS A 235 12.79 -21.02 -6.83
N ASN A 236 13.64 -20.14 -7.36
CA ASN A 236 15.09 -20.14 -7.08
C ASN A 236 15.40 -19.86 -5.61
N GLU A 237 14.63 -19.01 -4.94
CA GLU A 237 14.77 -18.74 -3.50
C GLU A 237 14.38 -19.96 -2.65
N ILE A 238 13.29 -20.65 -3.01
CA ILE A 238 12.89 -21.91 -2.35
C ILE A 238 13.97 -22.98 -2.55
N MET A 239 14.58 -23.04 -3.73
CA MET A 239 15.66 -23.99 -4.04
C MET A 239 16.94 -23.70 -3.25
N LYS A 240 17.26 -22.42 -3.01
CA LYS A 240 18.41 -22.03 -2.16
C LYS A 240 18.20 -22.39 -0.70
N GLU A 241 16.96 -22.29 -0.22
CA GLU A 241 16.58 -22.55 1.17
C GLU A 241 15.29 -23.39 1.28
N PRO A 242 15.35 -24.69 0.97
CA PRO A 242 14.15 -25.54 0.89
C PRO A 242 13.50 -25.82 2.25
N GLY A 243 14.24 -25.62 3.34
CA GLY A 243 13.86 -26.05 4.68
C GLY A 243 14.35 -27.47 4.98
N SER A 244 13.87 -28.03 6.08
CA SER A 244 14.38 -29.28 6.65
C SER A 244 13.62 -30.53 6.22
N ASN A 245 12.45 -30.39 5.59
CA ASN A 245 11.58 -31.48 5.17
C ASN A 245 10.60 -31.01 4.09
N ALA A 246 9.98 -31.96 3.36
CA ALA A 246 9.01 -31.71 2.30
C ALA A 246 7.83 -30.82 2.74
N LYS A 247 7.35 -30.96 3.98
CA LYS A 247 6.24 -30.14 4.52
C LYS A 247 6.64 -28.66 4.61
N GLN A 248 7.88 -28.35 4.98
CA GLN A 248 8.39 -26.98 4.98
C GLN A 248 8.56 -26.43 3.55
N VAL A 249 8.98 -27.25 2.59
CA VAL A 249 9.03 -26.86 1.17
C VAL A 249 7.63 -26.49 0.68
N ARG A 250 6.62 -27.35 0.92
CA ARG A 250 5.21 -27.07 0.56
C ARG A 250 4.68 -25.82 1.22
N GLN A 251 5.02 -25.58 2.48
CA GLN A 251 4.64 -24.37 3.21
C GLN A 251 5.25 -23.12 2.57
N ARG A 252 6.53 -23.15 2.18
CA ARG A 252 7.18 -22.05 1.46
C ARG A 252 6.58 -21.84 0.07
N CYS A 253 6.18 -22.91 -0.62
CA CYS A 253 5.44 -22.83 -1.88
C CYS A 253 4.08 -22.13 -1.73
N GLY A 254 3.55 -22.01 -0.51
CA GLY A 254 2.38 -21.18 -0.21
C GLY A 254 2.51 -19.73 -0.67
N ASN A 255 3.74 -19.19 -0.72
CA ASN A 255 3.98 -17.83 -1.19
C ASN A 255 3.87 -17.69 -2.72
N LEU A 256 3.84 -18.80 -3.48
CA LEU A 256 3.72 -18.79 -4.93
C LEU A 256 2.29 -18.51 -5.40
N GLU A 257 1.28 -18.87 -4.60
CA GLU A 257 -0.15 -18.76 -4.93
C GLU A 257 -0.51 -17.38 -5.50
N GLY A 258 -0.21 -16.30 -4.77
CA GLY A 258 -0.53 -14.95 -5.23
C GLY A 258 0.22 -14.52 -6.49
N THR A 259 1.40 -15.09 -6.77
CA THR A 259 2.13 -14.78 -8.01
C THR A 259 1.54 -15.54 -9.19
N VAL A 260 1.15 -16.80 -9.00
CA VAL A 260 0.43 -17.61 -9.99
C VAL A 260 -0.92 -16.97 -10.31
N ASP A 261 -1.69 -16.58 -9.29
CA ASP A 261 -2.99 -15.91 -9.49
C ASP A 261 -2.89 -14.63 -10.35
N CYS A 262 -1.88 -13.79 -10.09
CA CYS A 262 -1.64 -12.59 -10.90
C CYS A 262 -1.18 -12.93 -12.33
N MET A 263 -0.36 -13.98 -12.49
CA MET A 263 0.11 -14.44 -13.79
C MET A 263 -1.04 -14.94 -14.65
N GLU A 264 -1.89 -15.83 -14.11
CA GLU A 264 -3.06 -16.38 -14.81
C GLU A 264 -4.09 -15.30 -15.13
N HIS A 265 -4.30 -14.34 -14.23
CA HIS A 265 -5.18 -13.21 -14.49
C HIS A 265 -4.69 -12.34 -15.66
N ALA A 266 -3.40 -12.02 -15.70
CA ALA A 266 -2.80 -11.27 -16.81
C ALA A 266 -2.86 -12.06 -18.12
N ALA A 267 -2.63 -13.39 -18.08
CA ALA A 267 -2.78 -14.26 -19.25
C ALA A 267 -4.22 -14.21 -19.80
N TRP A 268 -5.21 -14.37 -18.91
CA TRP A 268 -6.62 -14.36 -19.28
C TRP A 268 -7.06 -13.04 -19.92
N LEU A 269 -6.72 -11.89 -19.31
CA LEU A 269 -7.03 -10.58 -19.89
C LEU A 269 -6.34 -10.35 -21.23
N ARG A 270 -5.05 -10.71 -21.33
CA ARG A 270 -4.31 -10.65 -22.60
C ARG A 270 -5.02 -11.46 -23.69
N ASP A 271 -5.47 -12.66 -23.36
CA ASP A 271 -6.09 -13.58 -24.33
C ASP A 271 -7.48 -13.08 -24.76
N ILE A 272 -8.24 -12.46 -23.85
CA ILE A 272 -9.48 -11.74 -24.21
C ILE A 272 -9.16 -10.65 -25.24
N TYR A 273 -8.24 -9.73 -24.94
CA TYR A 273 -7.96 -8.61 -25.85
C TYR A 273 -7.32 -9.04 -27.18
N LYS A 274 -6.70 -10.22 -27.25
CA LYS A 274 -6.16 -10.77 -28.50
C LYS A 274 -7.21 -11.37 -29.43
N LEU A 275 -8.44 -11.61 -28.98
CA LEU A 275 -9.50 -12.12 -29.84
C LEU A 275 -9.72 -11.19 -31.03
N GLU A 276 -9.76 -11.77 -32.23
CA GLU A 276 -10.05 -11.02 -33.46
C GLU A 276 -11.46 -10.44 -33.37
N PRO A 277 -11.69 -9.21 -33.88
CA PRO A 277 -13.04 -8.68 -33.99
C PRO A 277 -13.89 -9.67 -34.74
N VAL A 278 -14.95 -10.14 -34.08
CA VAL A 278 -16.04 -10.81 -34.78
C VAL A 278 -16.60 -9.72 -35.68
N HIS A 279 -16.10 -9.67 -36.91
CA HIS A 279 -16.70 -8.89 -37.97
C HIS A 279 -18.10 -9.45 -38.00
N GLY A 280 -19.04 -8.70 -37.43
CA GLY A 280 -20.44 -9.06 -37.40
C GLY A 280 -20.74 -9.34 -38.84
N GLY A 281 -20.73 -10.63 -39.18
CA GLY A 281 -20.83 -11.08 -40.55
C GLY A 281 -22.05 -10.35 -41.01
N GLU A 282 -21.89 -9.56 -42.07
CA GLU A 282 -23.04 -9.12 -42.82
C GLU A 282 -23.85 -10.40 -42.94
N GLU A 283 -24.93 -10.50 -42.17
CA GLU A 283 -26.00 -11.42 -42.46
C GLU A 283 -26.39 -10.92 -43.83
N GLU A 284 -25.71 -11.50 -44.82
CA GLU A 284 -26.09 -11.52 -46.19
C GLU A 284 -27.52 -11.99 -46.04
N HIS A 285 -28.41 -11.01 -46.08
CA HIS A 285 -29.84 -11.17 -46.19
C HIS A 285 -29.97 -11.91 -47.51
N VAL A 286 -29.75 -13.22 -47.47
CA VAL A 286 -30.24 -14.17 -48.44
C VAL A 286 -31.74 -14.01 -48.24
N LEU A 287 -32.28 -13.05 -48.99
CA LEU A 287 -33.68 -12.89 -49.26
C LEU A 287 -34.09 -14.24 -49.85
N ASP A 288 -34.53 -15.14 -48.98
CA ASP A 288 -35.26 -16.32 -49.34
C ASP A 288 -36.65 -15.84 -49.78
N ASP A 289 -36.67 -15.27 -50.99
CA ASP A 289 -37.85 -15.05 -51.80
C ASP A 289 -38.39 -16.42 -52.23
N GLN A 290 -39.01 -17.10 -51.27
CA GLN A 290 -39.85 -18.25 -51.51
C GLN A 290 -41.15 -18.09 -50.74
N SER A 291 -42.11 -17.36 -51.31
CA SER A 291 -43.39 -18.00 -51.64
C SER A 291 -44.36 -17.13 -52.45
N ARG A 292 -44.55 -17.58 -53.71
CA ARG A 292 -45.84 -17.74 -54.41
C ARG A 292 -46.51 -16.49 -55.00
N LEU A 293 -46.46 -16.38 -56.34
CA LEU A 293 -47.70 -16.31 -57.13
C LEU A 293 -47.53 -16.84 -58.56
N ARG A 294 -48.45 -17.75 -58.91
CA ARG A 294 -48.69 -18.33 -60.23
C ARG A 294 -49.20 -17.28 -61.22
N GLN A 295 -48.88 -17.53 -62.51
CA GLN A 295 -49.64 -17.15 -63.72
C GLN A 295 -49.72 -15.63 -64.02
N ASP A 296 -49.58 -15.11 -65.23
CA ASP A 296 -49.64 -15.67 -66.57
C ASP A 296 -49.02 -14.64 -67.56
N THR A 297 -48.42 -15.15 -68.63
CA THR A 297 -48.29 -14.52 -69.97
C THR A 297 -47.46 -13.24 -70.20
N SER A 298 -46.69 -13.34 -71.29
CA SER A 298 -46.59 -12.36 -72.38
C SER A 298 -45.50 -11.26 -72.36
N THR A 299 -44.44 -11.57 -73.11
CA THR A 299 -43.91 -10.82 -74.27
C THR A 299 -43.11 -9.51 -74.07
N HIS A 300 -41.99 -9.46 -74.83
CA HIS A 300 -41.17 -8.32 -75.28
C HIS A 300 -40.10 -7.78 -74.29
N ARG A 301 -38.81 -7.98 -74.57
CA ARG A 301 -37.92 -7.29 -75.56
C ARG A 301 -37.50 -5.90 -75.07
N GLY A 302 -36.22 -5.73 -74.73
CA GLY A 302 -35.62 -4.40 -74.59
C GLY A 302 -34.31 -4.39 -73.80
N GLU A 303 -33.25 -3.97 -74.46
CA GLU A 303 -31.85 -3.79 -74.04
C GLU A 303 -31.61 -2.67 -73.00
N PRO A 304 -30.36 -2.54 -72.49
CA PRO A 304 -30.00 -1.74 -71.31
C PRO A 304 -29.55 -0.31 -71.65
N THR A 305 -29.72 0.62 -70.70
CA THR A 305 -28.95 1.88 -70.67
C THR A 305 -28.63 2.31 -69.24
N SER A 306 -27.33 2.46 -69.01
CA SER A 306 -26.61 3.15 -67.94
C SER A 306 -27.15 4.51 -67.52
N GLU A 307 -27.05 4.83 -66.22
CA GLU A 307 -26.91 6.21 -65.76
C GLU A 307 -25.99 6.30 -64.54
N VAL A 308 -24.96 7.15 -64.70
CA VAL A 308 -23.90 7.51 -63.76
C VAL A 308 -24.41 8.69 -62.94
N ILE A 309 -24.28 8.66 -61.62
CA ILE A 309 -24.49 9.84 -60.77
C ILE A 309 -23.21 10.12 -59.98
N ASP A 310 -22.50 11.12 -60.46
CA ASP A 310 -21.41 11.88 -59.85
C ASP A 310 -22.00 12.91 -58.88
N LEU A 311 -21.56 12.91 -57.63
CA LEU A 311 -21.88 13.94 -56.64
C LEU A 311 -20.59 14.53 -56.10
N GLY A 312 -20.13 15.55 -56.82
CA GLY A 312 -18.94 16.33 -56.52
C GLY A 312 -18.95 17.06 -55.17
N SER A 313 -17.74 17.22 -54.65
CA SER A 313 -17.34 18.14 -53.57
C SER A 313 -17.64 19.61 -53.91
N PRO A 314 -17.57 20.48 -52.90
CA PRO A 314 -16.70 21.64 -53.08
C PRO A 314 -15.77 21.92 -51.89
N SER A 315 -14.54 22.26 -52.24
CA SER A 315 -13.51 22.86 -51.38
C SER A 315 -13.61 24.40 -51.38
N CYS A 316 -13.40 25.01 -50.22
CA CYS A 316 -12.95 26.41 -50.03
C CYS A 316 -11.90 26.34 -48.90
N SER A 317 -10.59 26.61 -49.05
CA SER A 317 -9.84 27.81 -49.48
C SER A 317 -10.14 29.09 -48.70
N SER A 318 -9.20 29.50 -47.83
CA SER A 318 -8.59 30.85 -47.89
C SER A 318 -7.41 31.01 -46.90
N ASP A 319 -6.22 31.24 -47.48
CA ASP A 319 -5.04 31.89 -46.90
C ASP A 319 -5.26 33.40 -46.69
N ILE A 320 -4.80 33.96 -45.55
CA ILE A 320 -4.31 35.36 -45.36
C ILE A 320 -3.32 35.32 -44.17
N GLU A 321 -2.00 35.35 -44.35
CA GLU A 321 -1.06 36.48 -44.56
C GLU A 321 -0.82 37.45 -43.36
N ASN A 322 0.41 37.38 -42.83
CA ASN A 322 1.32 38.44 -42.36
C ASN A 322 0.94 39.54 -41.33
N GLY A 323 1.66 39.52 -40.18
CA GLY A 323 2.69 40.51 -39.83
C GLY A 323 2.32 41.80 -39.05
N ASN A 324 2.84 41.97 -37.82
CA ASN A 324 3.77 43.06 -37.42
C ASN A 324 3.88 43.30 -35.89
N VAL A 325 5.14 43.29 -35.42
CA VAL A 325 5.86 44.31 -34.61
C VAL A 325 5.20 44.99 -33.39
N LEU A 326 5.86 44.79 -32.23
CA LEU A 326 6.06 45.56 -30.96
C LEU A 326 5.88 47.11 -31.00
N PRO A 327 6.16 47.87 -29.91
CA PRO A 327 5.78 47.79 -28.48
C PRO A 327 5.24 49.16 -27.96
N PHE A 328 4.71 49.27 -26.75
CA PHE A 328 4.79 50.53 -25.99
C PHE A 328 4.65 50.30 -24.47
N ASP A 329 5.68 50.75 -23.77
CA ASP A 329 5.70 51.07 -22.34
C ASP A 329 4.69 52.18 -22.01
N ASN A 330 4.16 52.17 -20.78
CA ASN A 330 4.30 53.31 -19.87
C ASN A 330 3.79 53.00 -18.45
N ASP A 331 4.71 53.19 -17.52
CA ASP A 331 4.58 53.61 -16.13
C ASP A 331 3.26 54.30 -15.72
N THR A 332 2.81 54.10 -14.47
CA THR A 332 3.07 55.02 -13.33
C THR A 332 2.08 54.75 -12.18
N GLY A 333 2.60 54.44 -10.98
CA GLY A 333 2.21 55.19 -9.78
C GLY A 333 1.21 54.60 -8.76
N THR A 334 1.74 54.38 -7.56
CA THR A 334 1.24 54.92 -6.27
C THR A 334 0.33 54.07 -5.36
N VAL A 335 0.96 53.47 -4.33
CA VAL A 335 0.66 53.53 -2.88
C VAL A 335 -0.78 53.83 -2.42
N ALA A 336 -1.41 52.89 -1.69
CA ALA A 336 -1.86 53.07 -0.28
C ALA A 336 -2.73 51.90 0.26
N HIS A 337 -2.28 51.34 1.39
CA HIS A 337 -3.04 51.02 2.61
C HIS A 337 -4.23 50.03 2.63
N THR A 338 -3.96 48.88 3.28
CA THR A 338 -4.69 48.24 4.40
C THR A 338 -6.21 47.99 4.32
N THR A 339 -6.57 46.71 4.32
CA THR A 339 -7.57 46.07 5.23
C THR A 339 -7.46 44.55 5.00
N GLU A 340 -6.65 43.83 5.78
CA GLU A 340 -7.13 42.96 6.88
C GLU A 340 -8.46 42.28 6.57
N ASP A 341 -8.38 41.09 5.97
CA ASP A 341 -9.46 40.11 6.00
C ASP A 341 -8.99 38.89 6.78
N GLN A 342 -9.75 38.62 7.84
CA GLN A 342 -9.39 37.87 9.03
C GLN A 342 -9.84 36.42 8.83
N PHE A 343 -8.90 35.51 8.57
CA PHE A 343 -9.19 34.07 8.58
C PHE A 343 -9.26 33.55 10.02
N ASP A 344 -10.43 33.02 10.38
CA ASP A 344 -10.77 32.36 11.63
C ASP A 344 -9.89 31.13 11.88
N ASN A 345 -8.83 31.29 12.69
CA ASN A 345 -8.10 30.18 13.29
C ASN A 345 -8.86 29.67 14.52
N ARG A 346 -9.59 28.56 14.35
CA ARG A 346 -10.26 27.85 15.45
C ARG A 346 -9.24 27.08 16.30
N VAL A 347 -8.51 27.79 17.16
CA VAL A 347 -7.75 27.22 18.27
C VAL A 347 -8.75 26.64 19.29
N ARG A 348 -8.87 25.30 19.35
CA ARG A 348 -9.59 24.62 20.44
C ARG A 348 -8.67 24.53 21.65
N SER A 349 -8.79 25.51 22.54
CA SER A 349 -8.28 25.44 23.91
C SER A 349 -9.02 24.33 24.66
N SER A 350 -8.28 23.30 25.08
CA SER A 350 -8.76 22.28 26.01
C SER A 350 -8.91 22.89 27.41
N THR A 351 -10.13 23.24 27.80
CA THR A 351 -10.46 23.57 29.20
C THR A 351 -10.52 22.28 30.01
N ARG A 352 -9.54 22.16 30.91
CA ARG A 352 -9.42 21.12 31.92
C ARG A 352 -10.44 21.38 33.02
N ASP A 353 -11.33 20.42 33.24
CA ASP A 353 -12.32 20.46 34.31
C ASP A 353 -11.82 19.71 35.56
N SER A 354 -12.22 20.24 36.72
CA SER A 354 -12.15 19.67 38.08
C SER A 354 -10.80 19.55 38.80
N VAL A 355 -10.64 20.30 39.91
CA VAL A 355 -10.45 19.79 41.28
C VAL A 355 -10.75 20.90 42.31
N ILE A 356 -11.78 20.63 43.13
CA ILE A 356 -11.93 20.84 44.58
C ILE A 356 -11.62 22.23 45.15
N ALA A 357 -12.68 22.85 45.69
CA ALA A 357 -12.63 23.95 46.62
C ALA A 357 -11.82 23.62 47.88
N ASP A 358 -10.85 24.47 48.20
CA ASP A 358 -10.50 24.69 49.60
C ASP A 358 -10.24 26.18 49.85
N SER A 359 -10.83 26.67 50.93
CA SER A 359 -10.89 28.09 51.28
C SER A 359 -9.63 28.47 52.04
N VAL A 360 -8.81 29.38 51.51
CA VAL A 360 -7.74 30.02 52.29
C VAL A 360 -7.71 31.53 52.01
N GLU A 361 -8.23 32.23 53.01
CA GLU A 361 -7.79 33.50 53.57
C GLU A 361 -7.05 34.51 52.67
N LEU A 362 -7.78 35.60 52.41
CA LEU A 362 -7.35 36.87 51.87
C LEU A 362 -6.24 37.49 52.76
N VAL A 363 -4.98 37.41 52.34
CA VAL A 363 -3.90 38.24 52.90
C VAL A 363 -3.64 39.41 51.98
N GLU A 364 -4.14 40.54 52.44
CA GLU A 364 -3.93 41.89 51.96
C GLU A 364 -2.44 42.27 52.08
N TYR A 365 -1.75 42.41 50.95
CA TYR A 365 -0.50 43.18 50.87
C TYR A 365 -0.65 44.31 49.86
N ALA A 366 -0.80 45.51 50.41
CA ALA A 366 -0.46 46.75 49.77
C ALA A 366 0.98 46.69 49.22
N GLN A 367 1.18 47.14 47.98
CA GLN A 367 1.97 48.33 47.64
C GLN A 367 2.27 48.29 46.12
N LEU A 368 1.36 48.88 45.35
CA LEU A 368 1.52 49.11 43.91
C LEU A 368 2.68 50.09 43.66
N GLY A 369 3.80 49.56 43.15
CA GLY A 369 4.72 50.34 42.32
C GLY A 369 4.20 50.39 40.87
N PRO A 370 4.53 51.42 40.09
CA PRO A 370 4.14 51.49 38.68
C PRO A 370 4.89 50.39 37.92
N PHE A 371 4.17 49.36 37.48
CA PHE A 371 4.72 48.37 36.55
C PHE A 371 4.86 49.05 35.19
N GLU A 372 6.10 49.31 34.78
CA GLU A 372 6.43 49.72 33.42
C GLU A 372 5.98 48.61 32.45
N PRO A 373 5.16 48.94 31.43
CA PRO A 373 4.76 47.99 30.40
C PRO A 373 5.87 47.90 29.35
N ASP A 374 7.05 47.41 29.74
CA ASP A 374 8.19 47.26 28.83
C ASP A 374 8.69 45.81 28.84
N GLY A 375 7.73 44.90 28.64
CA GLY A 375 7.98 43.49 28.35
C GLY A 375 7.71 43.20 26.89
N ALA A 376 8.50 43.79 25.99
CA ALA A 376 8.49 43.38 24.59
C ALA A 376 8.82 41.88 24.54
N PHE A 377 7.80 41.04 24.39
CA PHE A 377 8.00 39.62 24.15
C PHE A 377 8.95 39.50 22.97
N PRO A 378 10.08 38.79 23.10
CA PRO A 378 11.01 38.65 22.00
C PRO A 378 10.28 38.00 20.84
N THR A 379 9.94 38.80 19.83
CA THR A 379 9.35 38.36 18.58
C THR A 379 10.32 37.35 17.99
N ARG A 380 9.96 36.07 18.04
CA ARG A 380 10.80 35.00 17.51
C ARG A 380 10.94 35.28 16.01
N THR A 381 12.16 35.54 15.56
CA THR A 381 12.45 35.59 14.13
C THR A 381 12.10 34.22 13.54
N PRO A 382 11.26 34.16 12.50
CA PRO A 382 10.89 32.90 11.86
C PRO A 382 12.17 32.21 11.37
N VAL A 383 12.35 30.95 11.79
CA VAL A 383 13.53 30.17 11.45
C VAL A 383 13.37 29.71 10.01
N ASN A 384 14.22 30.19 9.11
CA ASN A 384 14.25 29.66 7.74
C ASN A 384 14.76 28.21 7.77
N HIS A 385 13.92 27.27 7.36
CA HIS A 385 14.21 25.84 7.36
C HIS A 385 14.88 25.35 6.05
N GLY A 386 15.17 26.24 5.09
CA GLY A 386 15.81 25.93 3.80
C GLY A 386 14.87 25.26 2.80
N ASP A 387 15.19 25.32 1.51
CA ASP A 387 14.37 24.69 0.45
C ASP A 387 14.68 23.18 0.34
N GLY A 388 13.64 22.35 0.22
CA GLY A 388 13.79 20.91 0.00
C GLY A 388 14.10 20.10 1.27
N PRO A 389 13.08 19.66 2.04
CA PRO A 389 13.32 18.82 3.23
C PRO A 389 13.82 17.41 2.90
N GLU A 390 13.81 17.00 1.63
CA GLU A 390 14.38 15.72 1.14
C GLU A 390 15.91 15.74 0.96
N SER A 391 16.51 16.92 0.82
CA SER A 391 17.97 17.12 0.68
C SER A 391 18.64 17.57 1.96
N ALA A 392 17.88 17.93 2.99
CA ALA A 392 18.39 18.39 4.28
C ALA A 392 19.35 17.36 4.91
N SER A 393 20.46 17.82 5.46
CA SER A 393 21.38 17.00 6.25
C SER A 393 20.80 16.67 7.63
N ILE A 394 21.34 15.64 8.27
CA ILE A 394 20.96 15.26 9.64
C ILE A 394 21.15 16.43 10.61
N ALA A 395 22.23 17.20 10.43
CA ALA A 395 22.50 18.41 11.21
C ALA A 395 21.41 19.49 11.03
N THR A 396 20.96 19.71 9.80
CA THR A 396 19.85 20.62 9.47
C THR A 396 18.54 20.16 10.14
N VAL A 397 18.16 18.90 9.94
CA VAL A 397 16.94 18.30 10.54
C VAL A 397 16.96 18.40 12.07
N ARG A 398 18.13 18.19 12.69
CA ARG A 398 18.29 18.30 14.16
C ARG A 398 17.99 19.70 14.69
N ARG A 399 18.21 20.76 13.91
CA ARG A 399 17.99 22.14 14.31
C ARG A 399 16.52 22.59 14.21
N TRP A 400 15.69 21.89 13.43
CA TRP A 400 14.26 22.20 13.35
C TRP A 400 13.58 22.04 14.71
N ARG A 401 12.71 22.99 15.04
CA ARG A 401 11.94 23.00 16.29
C ARG A 401 10.56 22.43 16.05
N TRP A 402 10.07 21.61 16.96
CA TRP A 402 8.76 20.99 16.83
C TRP A 402 7.64 22.00 16.74
N GLU A 403 7.73 23.09 17.50
CA GLU A 403 6.75 24.16 17.51
C GLU A 403 6.59 24.78 16.12
N ASP A 404 7.72 25.12 15.48
CA ASP A 404 7.73 25.71 14.14
C ASP A 404 7.15 24.72 13.11
N LEU A 405 7.51 23.43 13.19
CA LEU A 405 7.03 22.42 12.23
C LEU A 405 5.52 22.16 12.34
N VAL A 406 4.98 22.16 13.56
CA VAL A 406 3.54 21.98 13.82
C VAL A 406 2.78 23.23 13.39
N GLU A 407 3.30 24.43 13.69
CA GLU A 407 2.68 25.71 13.33
C GLU A 407 2.57 25.89 11.81
N HIS A 408 3.58 25.45 11.04
CA HIS A 408 3.59 25.55 9.58
C HIS A 408 2.99 24.33 8.87
N LEU A 409 2.49 23.33 9.62
CA LEU A 409 1.93 22.09 9.08
C LEU A 409 2.84 21.39 8.05
N ASP A 410 4.15 21.41 8.28
CA ASP A 410 5.11 20.84 7.33
C ASP A 410 5.26 19.33 7.50
N ARG A 411 4.42 18.59 6.79
CA ARG A 411 4.36 17.11 6.81
C ARG A 411 5.73 16.47 6.58
N LYS A 412 6.48 16.96 5.59
CA LYS A 412 7.80 16.42 5.21
C LYS A 412 8.82 16.63 6.31
N ARG A 413 8.95 17.86 6.80
CA ARG A 413 9.90 18.18 7.88
C ARG A 413 9.53 17.47 9.18
N VAL A 414 8.23 17.33 9.49
CA VAL A 414 7.76 16.54 10.64
C VAL A 414 8.24 15.10 10.56
N VAL A 415 8.04 14.42 9.43
CA VAL A 415 8.49 13.01 9.27
C VAL A 415 10.00 12.87 9.39
N SER A 416 10.75 13.74 8.73
CA SER A 416 12.22 13.76 8.84
C SER A 416 12.65 14.00 10.30
N LYS A 417 11.96 14.89 11.01
CA LYS A 417 12.21 15.13 12.44
C LYS A 417 11.90 13.93 13.32
N VAL A 418 10.77 13.23 13.08
CA VAL A 418 10.45 11.97 13.78
C VAL A 418 11.56 10.94 13.57
N ILE A 419 11.96 10.69 12.32
CA ILE A 419 13.01 9.71 11.98
C ILE A 419 14.35 10.06 12.66
N GLN A 420 14.69 11.35 12.71
CA GLN A 420 15.89 11.82 13.39
C GLN A 420 15.85 11.50 14.90
N GLU A 421 14.69 11.57 15.55
CA GLU A 421 14.50 11.26 16.98
C GLU A 421 14.36 9.77 17.29
N LEU A 422 14.07 8.91 16.30
CA LEU A 422 14.00 7.46 16.48
C LEU A 422 15.34 6.85 16.91
N LYS A 423 15.30 5.67 17.53
CA LYS A 423 16.50 4.89 17.83
C LYS A 423 17.11 4.34 16.54
N SER A 424 18.41 4.05 16.55
CA SER A 424 19.11 3.46 15.40
C SER A 424 18.45 2.16 14.93
N ASN A 425 18.06 1.30 15.87
CA ASN A 425 17.36 0.04 15.56
C ASN A 425 16.01 0.25 14.86
N ASP A 426 15.26 1.28 15.26
CA ASP A 426 13.95 1.57 14.67
C ASP A 426 14.10 2.18 13.27
N ARG A 427 15.13 3.01 13.06
CA ARG A 427 15.51 3.51 11.72
C ARG A 427 15.89 2.38 10.78
N GLU A 428 16.73 1.44 11.23
CA GLU A 428 17.12 0.27 10.43
C GLU A 428 15.93 -0.62 10.10
N MET A 429 15.05 -0.81 11.08
CA MET A 429 13.81 -1.55 10.90
C MET A 429 12.93 -0.89 9.83
N ILE A 430 12.75 0.43 9.87
CA ILE A 430 11.99 1.15 8.84
C ILE A 430 12.68 0.99 7.48
N ARG A 431 14.00 1.21 7.39
CA ARG A 431 14.75 1.08 6.13
C ARG A 431 14.57 -0.31 5.51
N GLY A 432 14.80 -1.36 6.30
CA GLY A 432 14.60 -2.73 5.84
C GLY A 432 13.15 -3.02 5.46
N ARG A 433 12.17 -2.42 6.15
CA ARG A 433 10.75 -2.64 5.81
C ARG A 433 10.37 -2.00 4.48
N VAL A 434 10.77 -0.74 4.26
CA VAL A 434 10.49 -0.03 3.01
C VAL A 434 11.19 -0.72 1.83
N GLN A 435 12.39 -1.25 2.01
CA GLN A 435 13.12 -1.96 0.95
C GLN A 435 12.53 -3.34 0.61
N ASN A 436 12.04 -4.08 1.60
CA ASN A 436 11.71 -5.51 1.41
C ASN A 436 10.22 -5.81 1.18
N ILE A 437 9.29 -5.00 1.73
CA ILE A 437 7.85 -5.32 1.69
C ILE A 437 7.16 -4.81 0.42
N GLY A 438 7.73 -3.76 -0.19
CA GLY A 438 7.16 -3.08 -1.35
C GLY A 438 6.05 -2.09 -0.97
N LYS A 439 5.85 -1.08 -1.83
CA LYS A 439 4.95 0.06 -1.61
C LYS A 439 3.50 -0.34 -1.32
N THR A 440 2.91 -1.16 -2.19
CA THR A 440 1.50 -1.56 -2.10
C THR A 440 1.20 -2.35 -0.83
N SER A 441 2.06 -3.31 -0.50
CA SER A 441 1.94 -4.10 0.73
C SER A 441 2.07 -3.24 1.98
N LEU A 442 3.00 -2.29 2.02
CA LEU A 442 3.20 -1.42 3.17
C LEU A 442 2.01 -0.47 3.39
N ILE A 443 1.45 0.09 2.30
CA ILE A 443 0.22 0.89 2.36
C ILE A 443 -0.96 0.06 2.87
N ARG A 444 -1.09 -1.20 2.42
CA ARG A 444 -2.12 -2.12 2.92
C ARG A 444 -1.95 -2.43 4.41
N GLU A 445 -0.73 -2.67 4.87
CA GLU A 445 -0.42 -2.88 6.30
C GLU A 445 -0.78 -1.65 7.13
N MET A 446 -0.45 -0.45 6.66
CA MET A 446 -0.83 0.80 7.31
C MET A 446 -2.36 0.94 7.42
N ARG A 447 -3.10 0.72 6.33
CA ARG A 447 -4.57 0.81 6.33
C ARG A 447 -5.18 -0.18 7.32
N ALA A 448 -4.67 -1.41 7.33
CA ALA A 448 -5.13 -2.43 8.26
C ALA A 448 -4.80 -2.04 9.72
N CYS A 449 -3.63 -1.44 9.97
CA CYS A 449 -3.24 -0.96 11.28
C CYS A 449 -4.09 0.23 11.76
N VAL A 450 -4.40 1.19 10.89
CA VAL A 450 -5.31 2.31 11.22
C VAL A 450 -6.69 1.76 11.58
N ASN A 451 -7.23 0.84 10.78
CA ASN A 451 -8.49 0.16 11.08
C ASN A 451 -8.49 -0.56 12.44
N MET A 452 -7.38 -1.21 12.79
CA MET A 452 -7.21 -1.85 14.09
C MET A 452 -7.19 -0.81 15.22
N LEU A 453 -6.51 0.33 15.04
CA LEU A 453 -6.47 1.41 16.02
C LEU A 453 -7.84 2.07 16.20
N CYS A 454 -8.62 2.31 15.13
CA CYS A 454 -9.99 2.81 15.21
C CYS A 454 -10.88 1.91 16.07
N LYS A 455 -10.69 0.59 16.00
CA LYS A 455 -11.46 -0.39 16.77
C LYS A 455 -10.97 -0.57 18.21
N GLY A 456 -9.86 0.04 18.59
CA GLY A 456 -9.20 -0.19 19.89
C GLY A 456 -8.64 -1.62 20.02
N GLU A 457 -8.34 -2.28 18.91
CA GLU A 457 -7.76 -3.63 18.89
C GLU A 457 -6.23 -3.56 19.06
N THR A 458 -5.64 -4.59 19.66
CA THR A 458 -4.18 -4.69 19.88
C THR A 458 -3.48 -5.66 18.92
N LYS A 459 -4.24 -6.35 18.06
CA LYS A 459 -3.75 -7.41 17.18
C LYS A 459 -4.27 -7.19 15.78
N LEU A 460 -3.36 -7.24 14.82
CA LEU A 460 -3.69 -7.16 13.41
C LEU A 460 -3.93 -8.57 12.83
N GLN A 461 -5.07 -8.80 12.20
CA GLN A 461 -5.39 -10.11 11.62
C GLN A 461 -4.42 -10.47 10.50
N GLY A 462 -3.94 -11.71 10.47
CA GLY A 462 -3.00 -12.21 9.46
C GLY A 462 -1.54 -11.74 9.59
N VAL A 463 -1.23 -10.89 10.59
CA VAL A 463 0.13 -10.40 10.82
C VAL A 463 0.79 -11.12 11.99
N LEU A 464 2.04 -11.53 11.79
CA LEU A 464 2.83 -12.17 12.85
C LEU A 464 3.11 -11.17 13.98
N PRO A 465 3.02 -11.58 15.26
CA PRO A 465 3.29 -10.71 16.40
C PRO A 465 4.67 -10.02 16.37
N ARG A 466 5.67 -10.65 15.73
CA ARG A 466 7.02 -10.08 15.56
C ARG A 466 7.09 -8.89 14.60
N ASP A 467 6.12 -8.79 13.68
CA ASP A 467 6.06 -7.74 12.67
C ASP A 467 5.12 -6.61 13.11
N MET A 468 4.30 -6.85 14.12
CA MET A 468 3.37 -5.85 14.67
C MET A 468 4.07 -4.55 15.13
N PRO A 469 5.18 -4.57 15.91
CA PRO A 469 5.87 -3.34 16.30
C PRO A 469 6.40 -2.56 15.10
N LYS A 470 6.77 -3.26 14.01
CA LYS A 470 7.31 -2.64 12.80
C LYS A 470 6.22 -1.89 12.04
N ILE A 471 5.04 -2.51 11.90
CA ILE A 471 3.85 -1.89 11.29
C ILE A 471 3.38 -0.71 12.13
N LEU A 472 3.33 -0.86 13.46
CA LEU A 472 2.95 0.23 14.36
C LEU A 472 3.88 1.42 14.20
N THR A 473 5.21 1.22 14.29
CA THR A 473 6.17 2.31 14.12
C THR A 473 6.02 3.02 12.77
N PHE A 474 5.81 2.28 11.68
CA PHE A 474 5.60 2.87 10.36
C PHE A 474 4.26 3.62 10.27
N THR A 475 3.21 3.08 10.89
CA THR A 475 1.89 3.73 10.96
C THR A 475 1.94 4.99 11.82
N THR A 476 2.64 4.98 12.96
CA THR A 476 2.89 6.16 13.79
C THR A 476 3.64 7.25 13.02
N LEU A 477 4.57 6.88 12.14
CA LEU A 477 5.24 7.82 11.25
C LEU A 477 4.26 8.45 10.25
N PHE A 478 3.35 7.66 9.69
CA PHE A 478 2.30 8.17 8.81
C PHE A 478 1.29 9.06 9.55
N LEU A 479 0.89 8.71 10.78
CA LEU A 479 0.06 9.59 11.61
C LEU A 479 0.75 10.94 11.86
N SER A 480 2.07 10.90 12.06
CA SER A 480 2.87 12.12 12.24
C SER A 480 2.90 12.98 10.96
N TRP A 481 3.00 12.34 9.79
CA TRP A 481 2.86 13.01 8.49
C TRP A 481 1.48 13.65 8.31
N TRP A 482 0.43 12.89 8.56
CA TRP A 482 -0.94 13.30 8.24
C TRP A 482 -1.43 14.45 9.13
N PHE A 483 -1.21 14.33 10.44
CA PHE A 483 -1.67 15.31 11.43
C PHE A 483 -0.60 16.34 11.82
N CYS A 484 0.57 16.32 11.18
CA CYS A 484 1.69 17.22 11.47
C CYS A 484 2.08 17.26 12.97
N CYS A 485 2.02 16.12 13.67
CA CYS A 485 2.24 16.03 15.11
C CYS A 485 3.25 14.94 15.46
N ASN A 486 3.89 15.00 16.65
CA ASN A 486 4.85 13.99 17.07
C ASN A 486 4.17 12.81 17.78
N TYR A 487 3.61 11.88 17.01
CA TYR A 487 2.99 10.66 17.56
C TYR A 487 4.01 9.66 18.13
N SER A 488 5.31 9.82 17.85
CA SER A 488 6.35 8.93 18.39
C SER A 488 6.58 9.09 19.90
N LYS A 489 6.15 10.22 20.50
CA LYS A 489 6.27 10.49 21.94
C LYS A 489 5.12 9.92 22.78
N GLY A 490 4.35 8.98 22.23
CA GLY A 490 3.28 8.27 22.96
C GLY A 490 1.99 9.06 23.09
N THR A 491 1.78 10.09 22.25
CA THR A 491 0.44 10.67 22.09
C THR A 491 -0.37 9.68 21.26
N GLU A 492 -1.52 9.24 21.76
CA GLU A 492 -2.45 8.41 20.99
C GLU A 492 -3.33 9.32 20.12
N ALA A 493 -3.59 8.91 18.88
CA ALA A 493 -4.51 9.61 18.00
C ALA A 493 -5.93 9.50 18.54
N SER A 494 -6.71 10.58 18.45
CA SER A 494 -8.09 10.52 18.90
C SER A 494 -8.90 9.58 17.99
N SER A 495 -9.93 8.94 18.53
CA SER A 495 -10.80 8.04 17.75
C SER A 495 -11.39 8.75 16.52
N ARG A 496 -11.73 10.03 16.68
CA ARG A 496 -12.26 10.88 15.61
C ARG A 496 -11.24 11.08 14.49
N ASP A 497 -10.00 11.40 14.86
CA ASP A 497 -8.91 11.60 13.88
C ASP A 497 -8.63 10.29 13.11
N LEU A 498 -8.65 9.16 13.82
CA LEU A 498 -8.47 7.85 13.19
C LEU A 498 -9.61 7.47 12.24
N GLU A 499 -10.87 7.80 12.57
CA GLU A 499 -12.03 7.62 11.69
C GLU A 499 -11.90 8.48 10.42
N GLU A 500 -11.57 9.76 10.56
CA GLU A 500 -11.35 10.66 9.41
C GLU A 500 -10.22 10.16 8.51
N LEU A 501 -9.09 9.76 9.09
CA LEU A 501 -7.96 9.22 8.33
C LEU A 501 -8.35 7.91 7.63
N LYS A 502 -9.12 7.04 8.28
CA LYS A 502 -9.59 5.79 7.67
C LYS A 502 -10.42 6.08 6.42
N ASP A 503 -11.37 7.01 6.50
CA ASP A 503 -12.21 7.38 5.37
C ASP A 503 -11.35 7.95 4.22
N CYS A 504 -10.39 8.84 4.52
CA CYS A 504 -9.43 9.33 3.51
C CYS A 504 -8.54 8.23 2.90
N MET A 505 -8.17 7.20 3.67
CA MET A 505 -7.39 6.06 3.16
C MET A 505 -8.21 5.16 2.25
N ASP A 506 -9.50 5.00 2.52
CA ASP A 506 -10.43 4.20 1.72
C ASP A 506 -10.76 4.92 0.41
N ASP A 507 -10.92 6.25 0.46
CA ASP A 507 -11.13 7.12 -0.72
C ASP A 507 -9.85 7.36 -1.54
N GLY A 508 -8.69 6.96 -1.02
CA GLY A 508 -7.38 7.14 -1.68
C GLY A 508 -6.83 8.57 -1.62
N THR A 509 -7.48 9.47 -0.89
CA THR A 509 -7.09 10.88 -0.72
C THR A 509 -5.98 11.08 0.33
N ALA A 510 -5.68 10.05 1.13
CA ALA A 510 -4.69 10.11 2.21
C ALA A 510 -3.21 10.25 1.78
N GLU A 511 -2.92 10.48 0.50
CA GLU A 511 -1.56 10.67 -0.06
C GLU A 511 -0.53 9.60 0.36
N THR A 512 -0.99 8.37 0.64
CA THR A 512 -0.14 7.31 1.21
C THR A 512 1.06 6.97 0.33
N SER A 513 0.87 7.10 -0.99
CA SER A 513 1.94 6.93 -1.98
C SER A 513 3.01 8.01 -1.88
N THR A 514 2.62 9.28 -1.75
CA THR A 514 3.54 10.42 -1.60
C THR A 514 4.34 10.31 -0.32
N PHE A 515 3.68 9.95 0.79
CA PHE A 515 4.35 9.69 2.06
C PHE A 515 5.40 8.58 1.91
N TYR A 516 5.02 7.45 1.29
CA TYR A 516 5.94 6.34 1.07
C TYR A 516 7.17 6.75 0.25
N ASP A 517 6.96 7.44 -0.87
CA ASP A 517 8.05 7.87 -1.76
C ASP A 517 8.99 8.84 -1.04
N TYR A 518 8.44 9.73 -0.22
CA TYR A 518 9.24 10.63 0.63
C TYR A 518 10.09 9.86 1.63
N VAL A 519 9.49 8.93 2.40
CA VAL A 519 10.22 8.13 3.40
C VAL A 519 11.29 7.27 2.72
N TYR A 520 10.99 6.66 1.58
CA TYR A 520 11.97 5.91 0.78
C TYR A 520 13.15 6.79 0.37
N THR A 521 12.86 8.00 -0.13
CA THR A 521 13.88 8.96 -0.56
C THR A 521 14.80 9.34 0.60
N ILE A 522 14.25 9.84 1.72
CA ILE A 522 15.08 10.31 2.85
C ILE A 522 15.84 9.19 3.54
N MET A 523 15.35 7.94 3.50
CA MET A 523 16.09 6.78 4.01
C MET A 523 17.28 6.41 3.12
N GLY A 524 17.20 6.70 1.81
CA GLY A 524 18.28 6.55 0.85
C GLY A 524 19.26 7.73 0.82
N THR A 525 18.83 8.93 1.21
CA THR A 525 19.64 10.15 1.20
C THR A 525 20.05 10.57 2.62
N THR A 526 19.22 11.38 3.29
CA THR A 526 19.48 12.03 4.59
C THR A 526 19.82 11.04 5.70
N PHE A 527 19.14 9.89 5.74
CA PHE A 527 19.31 8.86 6.75
C PHE A 527 19.96 7.59 6.20
N SER A 528 20.73 7.72 5.12
CA SER A 528 21.57 6.62 4.62
C SER A 528 22.60 6.18 5.67
N GLU A 529 23.09 4.95 5.56
CA GLU A 529 24.12 4.43 6.47
C GLU A 529 25.39 5.29 6.44
N GLN A 530 25.76 5.78 5.25
CA GLN A 530 26.90 6.69 5.07
C GLN A 530 26.68 8.04 5.75
N ALA A 531 25.50 8.65 5.59
CA ALA A 531 25.17 9.91 6.26
C ALA A 531 25.16 9.77 7.78
N LEU A 532 24.69 8.63 8.30
CA LEU A 532 24.69 8.35 9.74
C LEU A 532 26.09 8.17 10.35
N GLN A 533 27.09 7.80 9.56
CA GLN A 533 28.50 7.74 10.00
C GLN A 533 29.11 9.15 10.17
N HIS A 534 28.59 10.13 9.45
CA HIS A 534 29.08 11.52 9.45
C HIS A 534 27.94 12.54 9.64
N PRO A 535 27.26 12.55 10.80
CA PRO A 535 26.04 13.34 11.00
C PRO A 535 26.25 14.86 10.94
N ASP A 536 27.49 15.32 11.11
CA ASP A 536 27.86 16.74 11.06
C ASP A 536 28.28 17.20 9.65
N GLN A 537 28.46 16.28 8.70
CA GLN A 537 28.74 16.65 7.31
C GLN A 537 27.44 17.07 6.60
N PRO A 538 27.46 18.18 5.84
CA PRO A 538 26.34 18.55 4.99
C PRO A 538 26.09 17.43 3.98
N SER A 539 24.83 17.23 3.59
CA SER A 539 24.52 16.23 2.58
C SER A 539 25.19 16.65 1.26
N GLN A 540 25.57 15.69 0.41
CA GLN A 540 26.11 16.03 -0.93
C GLN A 540 25.13 16.90 -1.74
N ALA A 541 23.83 16.84 -1.43
CA ALA A 541 22.81 17.69 -2.04
C ALA A 541 22.77 19.13 -1.46
N GLU A 542 23.31 19.36 -0.26
CA GLU A 542 23.47 20.70 0.33
C GLU A 542 24.79 21.38 -0.11
N ILE A 543 25.76 20.61 -0.62
CA ILE A 543 27.03 21.17 -1.11
C ILE A 543 26.77 21.73 -2.51
N ILE A 544 26.56 23.05 -2.57
CA ILE A 544 26.60 23.79 -3.84
C ILE A 544 28.06 23.76 -4.31
N GLU A 545 28.35 22.91 -5.30
CA GLU A 545 29.65 22.90 -5.96
C GLU A 545 29.79 24.19 -6.77
N ILE A 546 30.37 25.22 -6.14
CA ILE A 546 30.78 26.42 -6.83
C ILE A 546 32.01 26.01 -7.65
N SER A 547 31.79 25.70 -8.92
CA SER A 547 32.87 25.50 -9.88
C SER A 547 33.66 26.80 -9.97
N ASP A 548 34.96 26.73 -9.66
CA ASP A 548 35.90 27.86 -9.68
C ASP A 548 36.23 28.37 -11.11
N ASP A 549 35.45 27.98 -12.13
CA ASP A 549 35.76 28.15 -13.56
C ASP A 549 35.06 29.35 -14.26
N ASP A 550 34.47 30.30 -13.54
CA ASP A 550 33.93 31.56 -14.12
C ASP A 550 34.39 32.85 -13.40
#